data_AF-A0A5E4ZDG1-F1
#
_entry.id   AF-A0A5E4ZDG1-F1
#
_cell.length_a   1.000
_cell.length_b   1.000
_cell.length_c   1.000
_cell.angle_alpha   90.00
_cell.angle_beta   90.00
_cell.angle_gamma   90.00
#
_symmetry.space_group_name_H-M   'P 1'
#
loop_
_entity.id
_entity.type
_entity.pdbx_description
1 polymer ?
#
loop_
_entity_poly.entity_id
_entity_poly.type
_entity_poly.pdbx_seq_one_letter_code
_entity_poly.pdbx_strand_id
1 'polypeptide(L)'
;MRKVPVECVVRAGAGARPASVPGRLENRVNASPVPAEPRWMRTGRGRKAAEPALARLSSGSPGFCYTPRMIAKINSGRALELARGVLRIEADAIERVAAHLDDSFADALGLLLDCRGRVVVSGMGKSGHIGRKLAATFASTGTPAFFVHPAEASHGDLGMITADDVVVALSNSGETAELVSILPLVKRTGAKLIALTGNDASSLAKLADVHLDAHVEKEACPLNLAPTASTTAALALGDALAVVLLEARGFGADDFARSHPGGALGRRLLTFVRDVMRTGDQVPSVGQEASLSEALLEITAKRLGMTAIVDNDGKVVGIFTDGDLRRLLERTLDFRTLKLTEVMTIKPRTIGPDHLAAEAAELMERHGITQLLVTLPDGTLQGALNVHDLFAAKVV
;
A
#
# COMPACT_ATOMS: atom_id res chain seq x y z
N MET A 1 -13.54 20.19 -47.60
CA MET A 1 -12.69 19.30 -46.78
C MET A 1 -13.55 18.13 -46.30
N ARG A 2 -13.36 16.96 -46.91
CA ARG A 2 -14.21 15.76 -46.73
C ARG A 2 -13.66 14.92 -45.58
N LYS A 3 -14.55 14.48 -44.69
CA LYS A 3 -14.28 13.47 -43.65
C LYS A 3 -14.09 12.10 -44.32
N VAL A 4 -13.00 11.42 -43.98
CA VAL A 4 -12.73 10.01 -44.32
C VAL A 4 -12.91 9.19 -43.04
N PRO A 5 -13.80 8.18 -43.01
CA PRO A 5 -13.81 7.17 -41.97
C PRO A 5 -12.94 5.98 -42.38
N VAL A 6 -12.14 5.45 -41.44
CA VAL A 6 -11.37 4.21 -41.64
C VAL A 6 -12.18 3.07 -41.04
N GLU A 7 -12.79 2.26 -41.90
CA GLU A 7 -13.33 0.94 -41.54
C GLU A 7 -12.18 -0.06 -41.42
N CYS A 8 -12.09 -0.75 -40.28
CA CYS A 8 -11.18 -1.88 -40.12
C CYS A 8 -11.98 -3.19 -40.28
N VAL A 9 -11.71 -3.87 -41.40
CA VAL A 9 -12.28 -5.15 -41.82
C VAL A 9 -11.76 -6.28 -40.91
N VAL A 10 -12.66 -7.01 -40.25
CA VAL A 10 -12.34 -8.30 -39.61
C VAL A 10 -12.48 -9.41 -40.66
N ARG A 11 -11.34 -9.99 -41.09
CA ARG A 11 -11.31 -11.24 -41.85
C ARG A 11 -11.13 -12.42 -40.90
N ALA A 12 -12.04 -13.37 -40.99
CA ALA A 12 -11.91 -14.70 -40.41
C ALA A 12 -10.81 -15.50 -41.13
N GLY A 13 -9.96 -16.18 -40.35
CA GLY A 13 -8.93 -17.10 -40.82
C GLY A 13 -8.83 -18.29 -39.88
N ALA A 14 -9.00 -19.49 -40.43
CA ALA A 14 -9.10 -20.75 -39.73
C ALA A 14 -7.75 -21.33 -39.30
N GLY A 15 -7.78 -22.11 -38.21
CA GLY A 15 -7.02 -23.36 -38.06
C GLY A 15 -5.56 -23.26 -37.60
N ALA A 16 -5.32 -23.61 -36.33
CA ALA A 16 -4.19 -24.47 -35.92
C ALA A 16 -4.36 -24.89 -34.44
N ARG A 17 -4.45 -26.20 -34.18
CA ARG A 17 -4.30 -26.78 -32.83
C ARG A 17 -2.83 -26.77 -32.43
N PRO A 18 -2.44 -26.49 -31.17
CA PRO A 18 -1.13 -26.86 -30.67
C PRO A 18 -1.17 -28.16 -29.87
N ALA A 19 -0.03 -28.83 -29.95
CA ALA A 19 0.29 -30.15 -29.47
C ALA A 19 0.28 -30.31 -27.94
N SER A 20 0.01 -31.54 -27.52
CA SER A 20 0.25 -32.10 -26.20
C SER A 20 1.74 -32.10 -25.85
N VAL A 21 2.08 -31.70 -24.62
CA VAL A 21 3.40 -31.90 -23.99
C VAL A 21 3.20 -32.64 -22.65
N PRO A 22 4.07 -33.60 -22.27
CA PRO A 22 3.74 -34.67 -21.34
C PRO A 22 4.26 -34.45 -19.90
N GLY A 23 3.69 -35.21 -18.96
CA GLY A 23 4.38 -35.75 -17.77
C GLY A 23 4.74 -34.76 -16.66
N ARG A 24 3.83 -34.55 -15.71
CA ARG A 24 4.19 -34.00 -14.38
C ARG A 24 4.68 -35.15 -13.49
N LEU A 25 5.97 -35.08 -13.14
CA LEU A 25 6.59 -35.86 -12.08
C LEU A 25 5.96 -35.47 -10.72
N GLU A 26 5.36 -36.44 -10.04
CA GLU A 26 4.91 -36.33 -8.66
C GLU A 26 6.13 -36.33 -7.73
N ASN A 27 6.45 -35.17 -7.17
CA ASN A 27 7.37 -35.07 -6.03
C ASN A 27 6.65 -35.51 -4.76
N ARG A 28 6.98 -36.72 -4.29
CA ARG A 28 6.69 -37.18 -2.93
C ARG A 28 7.49 -36.33 -1.94
N VAL A 29 6.81 -35.53 -1.15
CA VAL A 29 7.39 -34.88 0.04
C VAL A 29 7.12 -35.79 1.24
N ASN A 30 8.20 -36.28 1.85
CA ASN A 30 8.21 -37.07 3.08
C ASN A 30 7.58 -36.27 4.24
N ALA A 31 6.48 -36.77 4.79
CA ALA A 31 5.94 -36.32 6.07
C ALA A 31 6.76 -36.94 7.22
N SER A 32 7.40 -36.10 8.03
CA SER A 32 8.06 -36.48 9.27
C SER A 32 7.02 -36.91 10.34
N PRO A 33 7.34 -37.90 11.20
CA PRO A 33 6.40 -38.37 12.21
C PRO A 33 6.36 -37.44 13.43
N VAL A 34 5.14 -37.15 13.89
CA VAL A 34 4.83 -36.43 15.13
C VAL A 34 5.19 -37.33 16.34
N PRO A 35 5.89 -36.84 17.38
CA PRO A 35 6.23 -37.66 18.54
C PRO A 35 5.03 -37.87 19.48
N ALA A 36 4.95 -39.07 20.02
CA ALA A 36 3.91 -39.57 20.91
C ALA A 36 3.96 -38.94 22.31
N GLU A 37 2.79 -38.71 22.90
CA GLU A 37 2.64 -38.30 24.31
C GLU A 37 2.97 -39.45 25.28
N PRO A 38 3.56 -39.17 26.47
CA PRO A 38 4.00 -40.22 27.38
C PRO A 38 2.87 -40.83 28.22
N ARG A 39 2.94 -42.16 28.29
CA ARG A 39 2.08 -43.09 29.02
C ARG A 39 2.49 -43.14 30.50
N TRP A 40 1.59 -42.76 31.43
CA TRP A 40 1.73 -43.12 32.84
C TRP A 40 0.42 -43.65 33.42
N MET A 41 0.59 -44.70 34.24
CA MET A 41 -0.38 -45.42 35.09
C MET A 41 -1.30 -46.46 34.44
N ARG A 42 -0.74 -47.68 34.32
CA ARG A 42 -1.44 -48.94 34.58
C ARG A 42 -1.44 -49.22 36.09
N THR A 43 -2.62 -49.35 36.70
CA THR A 43 -3.02 -50.31 37.77
C THR A 43 -4.56 -50.17 37.82
N GLY A 44 -5.43 -51.14 38.09
CA GLY A 44 -5.44 -52.53 38.51
C GLY A 44 -6.93 -52.97 38.51
N ARG A 45 -7.19 -54.27 38.55
CA ARG A 45 -8.48 -54.92 38.26
C ARG A 45 -9.61 -54.63 39.26
N GLY A 46 -10.84 -54.55 38.73
CA GLY A 46 -11.99 -55.30 39.25
C GLY A 46 -13.11 -54.51 39.94
N ARG A 47 -14.29 -54.42 39.29
CA ARG A 47 -15.59 -54.96 39.76
C ARG A 47 -16.72 -54.50 38.82
N LYS A 48 -17.62 -55.44 38.50
CA LYS A 48 -18.88 -55.22 37.76
C LYS A 48 -19.84 -54.38 38.61
N ALA A 49 -20.55 -53.42 38.01
CA ALA A 49 -22.01 -53.28 38.09
C ALA A 49 -22.53 -52.00 37.40
N ALA A 50 -23.64 -52.18 36.69
CA ALA A 50 -24.72 -51.22 36.38
C ALA A 50 -24.41 -49.97 35.52
N GLU A 51 -24.93 -49.99 34.29
CA GLU A 51 -25.26 -48.77 33.53
C GLU A 51 -26.37 -47.98 34.25
N PRO A 52 -26.25 -46.64 34.25
CA PRO A 52 -27.42 -45.83 33.98
C PRO A 52 -27.17 -44.82 32.86
N ALA A 53 -28.24 -44.60 32.09
CA ALA A 53 -28.32 -43.74 30.94
C ALA A 53 -27.85 -42.30 31.23
N LEU A 54 -26.87 -41.83 30.46
CA LEU A 54 -26.50 -40.42 30.37
C LEU A 54 -27.20 -39.80 29.16
N ALA A 55 -28.16 -38.93 29.47
CA ALA A 55 -28.77 -37.99 28.54
C ALA A 55 -27.68 -37.20 27.81
N ARG A 56 -27.63 -37.31 26.48
CA ARG A 56 -26.83 -36.43 25.64
C ARG A 56 -27.56 -35.10 25.52
N LEU A 57 -27.07 -34.10 26.26
CA LEU A 57 -27.33 -32.69 25.96
C LEU A 57 -26.73 -32.39 24.58
N SER A 58 -27.59 -32.27 23.56
CA SER A 58 -27.20 -31.74 22.26
C SER A 58 -27.00 -30.23 22.38
N SER A 59 -25.76 -29.79 22.51
CA SER A 59 -25.37 -28.40 22.28
C SER A 59 -25.44 -28.12 20.77
N GLY A 60 -26.65 -27.88 20.27
CA GLY A 60 -26.88 -27.33 18.93
C GLY A 60 -27.03 -25.82 19.04
N SER A 61 -25.94 -25.08 18.85
CA SER A 61 -26.03 -23.66 18.49
C SER A 61 -26.88 -23.55 17.21
N PRO A 62 -27.80 -22.59 17.08
CA PRO A 62 -28.57 -22.42 15.86
C PRO A 62 -27.64 -21.87 14.78
N GLY A 63 -26.95 -22.77 14.08
CA GLY A 63 -26.29 -22.46 12.83
C GLY A 63 -27.37 -21.95 11.88
N PHE A 64 -27.11 -20.81 11.24
CA PHE A 64 -27.94 -20.26 10.18
C PHE A 64 -28.12 -21.33 9.09
N CYS A 65 -29.21 -22.09 9.20
CA CYS A 65 -29.51 -23.18 8.30
C CYS A 65 -30.14 -22.57 7.05
N TYR A 66 -29.32 -22.08 6.13
CA TYR A 66 -29.77 -21.77 4.79
C TYR A 66 -30.26 -23.07 4.16
N THR A 67 -31.58 -23.29 4.14
CA THR A 67 -32.16 -24.39 3.37
C THR A 67 -31.71 -24.23 1.91
N PRO A 68 -31.26 -25.29 1.20
CA PRO A 68 -30.78 -25.22 -0.19
C PRO A 68 -31.80 -24.72 -1.25
N ARG A 69 -32.94 -24.16 -0.83
CA ARG A 69 -34.10 -23.81 -1.66
C ARG A 69 -34.18 -22.34 -2.08
N MET A 70 -33.11 -21.54 -1.94
CA MET A 70 -33.12 -20.13 -2.35
C MET A 70 -31.84 -19.64 -3.08
N ILE A 71 -31.12 -20.51 -3.78
CA ILE A 71 -30.17 -20.03 -4.80
C ILE A 71 -30.94 -19.90 -6.10
N ALA A 72 -31.36 -18.68 -6.45
CA ALA A 72 -31.89 -18.42 -7.79
C ALA A 72 -30.84 -18.84 -8.81
N LYS A 73 -31.24 -19.59 -9.85
CA LYS A 73 -30.34 -19.94 -10.96
C LYS A 73 -30.03 -18.68 -11.77
N ILE A 74 -29.00 -17.95 -11.37
CA ILE A 74 -28.48 -16.80 -12.10
C ILE A 74 -27.51 -17.34 -13.17
N ASN A 75 -27.77 -17.05 -14.44
CA ASN A 75 -26.82 -17.35 -15.52
C ASN A 75 -25.72 -16.28 -15.58
N SER A 76 -24.59 -16.57 -16.24
CA SER A 76 -23.44 -15.66 -16.28
C SER A 76 -23.77 -14.29 -16.88
N GLY A 77 -24.63 -14.23 -17.91
CA GLY A 77 -25.05 -12.98 -18.51
C GLY A 77 -25.82 -12.08 -17.54
N ARG A 78 -26.79 -12.66 -16.83
CA ARG A 78 -27.58 -11.95 -15.80
C ARG A 78 -26.73 -11.54 -14.60
N ALA A 79 -25.79 -12.38 -14.16
CA ALA A 79 -24.86 -12.04 -13.08
C ALA A 79 -24.03 -10.80 -13.44
N LEU A 80 -23.46 -10.75 -14.65
CA LEU A 80 -22.67 -9.62 -15.13
C LEU A 80 -23.52 -8.36 -15.28
N GLU A 81 -24.76 -8.48 -15.77
CA GLU A 81 -25.68 -7.35 -15.88
C GLU A 81 -26.02 -6.77 -14.50
N LEU A 82 -26.35 -7.61 -13.52
CA LEU A 82 -26.63 -7.20 -12.14
C LEU A 82 -25.41 -6.52 -11.50
N ALA A 83 -24.22 -7.09 -11.65
CA ALA A 83 -22.99 -6.51 -11.12
C ALA A 83 -22.70 -5.12 -11.72
N ARG A 84 -22.86 -4.97 -13.04
CA ARG A 84 -22.74 -3.66 -13.71
C ARG A 84 -23.80 -2.68 -13.21
N GLY A 85 -25.02 -3.15 -12.95
CA GLY A 85 -26.08 -2.32 -12.37
C GLY A 85 -25.72 -1.79 -10.99
N VAL A 86 -25.20 -2.65 -10.11
CA VAL A 86 -24.72 -2.25 -8.77
C VAL A 86 -23.65 -1.17 -8.87
N LEU A 87 -22.61 -1.40 -9.68
CA LEU A 87 -21.51 -0.45 -9.84
C LEU A 87 -21.95 0.90 -10.42
N ARG A 88 -22.92 0.91 -11.35
CA ARG A 88 -23.49 2.15 -11.88
C ARG A 88 -24.26 2.92 -10.81
N ILE A 89 -25.09 2.25 -10.01
CA ILE A 89 -25.82 2.90 -8.92
C ILE A 89 -24.85 3.56 -7.93
N GLU A 90 -23.75 2.90 -7.60
CA GLU A 90 -22.74 3.48 -6.71
C GLU A 90 -21.98 4.65 -7.38
N ALA A 91 -21.67 4.55 -8.67
CA ALA A 91 -21.05 5.65 -9.42
C ALA A 91 -21.98 6.87 -9.50
N ASP A 92 -23.26 6.68 -9.84
CA ASP A 92 -24.26 7.73 -9.90
C ASP A 92 -24.43 8.44 -8.54
N ALA A 93 -24.31 7.70 -7.43
CA ALA A 93 -24.34 8.27 -6.09
C ALA A 93 -23.14 9.19 -5.83
N ILE A 94 -21.92 8.79 -6.22
CA ILE A 94 -20.72 9.63 -6.12
C ILE A 94 -20.86 10.89 -6.98
N GLU A 95 -21.30 10.76 -8.23
CA GLU A 95 -21.48 11.89 -9.15
C GLU A 95 -22.45 12.93 -8.59
N ARG A 96 -23.54 12.48 -7.96
CA ARG A 96 -24.51 13.38 -7.32
C ARG A 96 -23.94 14.07 -6.09
N VAL A 97 -23.24 13.36 -5.21
CA VAL A 97 -22.60 14.01 -4.06
C VAL A 97 -21.61 15.08 -4.54
N ALA A 98 -20.80 14.78 -5.57
CA ALA A 98 -19.89 15.75 -6.16
C ALA A 98 -20.61 16.99 -6.72
N ALA A 99 -21.78 16.80 -7.35
CA ALA A 99 -22.57 17.89 -7.92
C ALA A 99 -23.25 18.79 -6.86
N HIS A 100 -23.45 18.30 -5.64
CA HIS A 100 -24.06 19.06 -4.54
C HIS A 100 -23.04 19.61 -3.55
N LEU A 101 -21.73 19.50 -3.82
CA LEU A 101 -20.73 20.17 -3.01
C LEU A 101 -20.92 21.69 -3.07
N ASP A 102 -20.99 22.31 -1.91
CA ASP A 102 -21.16 23.75 -1.73
C ASP A 102 -20.19 24.28 -0.66
N ASP A 103 -20.43 25.50 -0.19
CA ASP A 103 -19.59 26.17 0.79
C ASP A 103 -19.47 25.40 2.12
N SER A 104 -20.43 24.51 2.45
CA SER A 104 -20.34 23.66 3.64
C SER A 104 -19.11 22.75 3.61
N PHE A 105 -18.68 22.30 2.42
CA PHE A 105 -17.45 21.54 2.27
C PHE A 105 -16.21 22.37 2.63
N ALA A 106 -16.18 23.64 2.20
CA ALA A 106 -15.11 24.56 2.55
C ALA A 106 -15.11 24.90 4.05
N ASP A 107 -16.29 25.07 4.66
CA ASP A 107 -16.43 25.30 6.10
C ASP A 107 -15.95 24.09 6.91
N ALA A 108 -16.30 22.87 6.50
CA ALA A 108 -15.79 21.64 7.10
C ALA A 108 -14.26 21.55 7.00
N LEU A 109 -13.69 21.90 5.85
CA LEU A 109 -12.25 21.97 5.66
C LEU A 109 -11.59 22.98 6.61
N GLY A 110 -12.21 24.16 6.78
CA GLY A 110 -11.76 25.19 7.72
C GLY A 110 -11.70 24.66 9.16
N LEU A 111 -12.76 23.99 9.63
CA LEU A 111 -12.77 23.35 10.95
C LEU A 111 -11.65 22.32 11.12
N LEU A 112 -11.39 21.51 10.09
CA LEU A 112 -10.33 20.50 10.12
C LEU A 112 -8.91 21.08 10.05
N LEU A 113 -8.73 22.23 9.38
CA LEU A 113 -7.47 22.97 9.34
C LEU A 113 -7.18 23.66 10.69
N ASP A 114 -8.21 24.21 11.32
CA ASP A 114 -8.10 24.89 12.62
C ASP A 114 -8.04 23.91 13.82
N CYS A 115 -8.25 22.61 13.58
CA CYS A 115 -8.21 21.57 14.59
C CYS A 115 -6.82 21.50 15.26
N ARG A 116 -6.77 21.77 16.57
CA ARG A 116 -5.55 21.74 17.40
C ARG A 116 -5.32 20.40 18.09
N GLY A 117 -6.39 19.64 18.29
CA GLY A 117 -6.36 18.28 18.79
C GLY A 117 -6.26 17.29 17.64
N ARG A 118 -7.27 16.41 17.54
CA ARG A 118 -7.35 15.30 16.61
C ARG A 118 -8.73 15.25 15.96
N VAL A 119 -8.80 14.60 14.81
CA VAL A 119 -10.06 14.27 14.15
C VAL A 119 -10.60 12.96 14.74
N VAL A 120 -11.76 13.02 15.38
CA VAL A 120 -12.44 11.85 15.96
C VAL A 120 -13.54 11.41 15.02
N VAL A 121 -13.36 10.27 14.36
CA VAL A 121 -14.38 9.74 13.44
C VAL A 121 -15.29 8.76 14.17
N SER A 122 -16.60 8.85 13.96
CA SER A 122 -17.57 7.99 14.64
C SER A 122 -18.74 7.58 13.75
N GLY A 123 -19.28 6.38 13.97
CA GLY A 123 -20.39 5.82 13.19
C GLY A 123 -20.76 4.40 13.64
N MET A 124 -22.00 3.97 13.36
CA MET A 124 -22.48 2.62 13.67
C MET A 124 -22.50 1.71 12.45
N GLY A 125 -22.33 0.41 12.67
CA GLY A 125 -22.45 -0.62 11.62
C GLY A 125 -21.56 -0.36 10.42
N LYS A 126 -22.13 -0.40 9.20
CA LYS A 126 -21.37 -0.15 7.97
C LYS A 126 -20.79 1.27 7.90
N SER A 127 -21.52 2.29 8.37
CA SER A 127 -21.00 3.65 8.50
C SER A 127 -19.80 3.72 9.46
N GLY A 128 -19.82 2.91 10.53
CA GLY A 128 -18.67 2.76 11.43
C GLY A 128 -17.43 2.13 10.76
N HIS A 129 -17.62 1.14 9.88
CA HIS A 129 -16.51 0.57 9.10
C HIS A 129 -15.91 1.59 8.14
N ILE A 130 -16.74 2.38 7.45
CA ILE A 130 -16.27 3.50 6.63
C ILE A 130 -15.54 4.52 7.50
N GLY A 131 -16.09 4.88 8.66
CA GLY A 131 -15.47 5.79 9.61
C GLY A 131 -14.07 5.34 10.07
N ARG A 132 -13.86 4.03 10.30
CA ARG A 132 -12.51 3.49 10.59
C ARG A 132 -11.54 3.68 9.43
N LYS A 133 -11.97 3.42 8.20
CA LYS A 133 -11.16 3.66 7.00
C LYS A 133 -10.81 5.15 6.90
N LEU A 134 -11.79 6.04 7.06
CA LEU A 134 -11.57 7.49 7.01
C LEU A 134 -10.60 7.98 8.09
N ALA A 135 -10.74 7.52 9.34
CA ALA A 135 -9.78 7.83 10.40
C ALA A 135 -8.35 7.41 10.03
N ALA A 136 -8.18 6.21 9.47
CA ALA A 136 -6.88 5.76 8.99
C ALA A 136 -6.36 6.61 7.81
N THR A 137 -7.25 7.05 6.93
CA THR A 137 -6.90 7.90 5.78
C THR A 137 -6.41 9.25 6.25
N PHE A 138 -7.16 9.96 7.09
CA PHE A 138 -6.72 11.23 7.69
C PHE A 138 -5.37 11.09 8.38
N ALA A 139 -5.19 10.06 9.20
CA ALA A 139 -3.92 9.82 9.91
C ALA A 139 -2.75 9.60 8.94
N SER A 140 -2.97 8.82 7.87
CA SER A 140 -1.96 8.55 6.84
C SER A 140 -1.62 9.76 5.97
N THR A 141 -2.51 10.74 5.90
CA THR A 141 -2.38 11.96 5.08
C THR A 141 -2.05 13.20 5.91
N GLY A 142 -1.51 13.02 7.12
CA GLY A 142 -0.98 14.12 7.95
C GLY A 142 -1.99 14.82 8.85
N THR A 143 -3.15 14.22 9.04
CA THR A 143 -4.19 14.72 9.96
C THR A 143 -4.39 13.71 11.09
N PRO A 144 -3.84 13.96 12.30
CA PRO A 144 -3.98 13.05 13.43
C PRO A 144 -5.44 12.70 13.68
N ALA A 145 -5.79 11.42 13.52
CA ALA A 145 -7.17 10.97 13.56
C ALA A 145 -7.30 9.56 14.13
N PHE A 146 -8.44 9.29 14.77
CA PHE A 146 -8.78 7.96 15.27
C PHE A 146 -10.30 7.75 15.28
N PHE A 147 -10.70 6.49 15.40
CA PHE A 147 -12.11 6.11 15.41
C PHE A 147 -12.59 5.84 16.84
N VAL A 148 -13.76 6.38 17.20
CA VAL A 148 -14.48 6.05 18.45
C VAL A 148 -15.83 5.45 18.10
N HIS A 149 -16.14 4.28 18.68
CA HIS A 149 -17.42 3.63 18.46
C HIS A 149 -18.51 4.29 19.34
N PRO A 150 -19.66 4.72 18.78
CA PRO A 150 -20.68 5.47 19.53
C PRO A 150 -21.21 4.74 20.79
N ALA A 151 -21.39 3.42 20.69
CA ALA A 151 -21.82 2.60 21.84
C ALA A 151 -20.79 2.62 22.97
N GLU A 152 -19.50 2.48 22.66
CA GLU A 152 -18.42 2.50 23.67
C GLU A 152 -18.23 3.92 24.25
N ALA A 153 -18.43 4.95 23.43
CA ALA A 153 -18.42 6.35 23.90
C ALA A 153 -19.44 6.57 25.01
N SER A 154 -20.64 6.00 24.86
CA SER A 154 -21.69 6.05 25.89
C SER A 154 -21.30 5.34 27.19
N HIS A 155 -20.23 4.52 27.17
CA HIS A 155 -19.75 3.73 28.30
C HIS A 155 -18.34 4.12 28.79
N GLY A 156 -17.81 5.28 28.37
CA GLY A 156 -16.58 5.86 28.93
C GLY A 156 -15.61 6.42 27.90
N ASP A 157 -15.64 5.91 26.67
CA ASP A 157 -14.72 6.35 25.61
C ASP A 157 -14.98 7.79 25.16
N LEU A 158 -16.08 8.41 25.58
CA LEU A 158 -16.30 9.84 25.35
C LEU A 158 -15.21 10.70 25.98
N GLY A 159 -14.55 10.23 27.03
CA GLY A 159 -13.38 10.91 27.62
C GLY A 159 -12.17 11.00 26.70
N MET A 160 -12.17 10.28 25.57
CA MET A 160 -11.13 10.42 24.53
C MET A 160 -11.30 11.71 23.70
N ILE A 161 -12.48 12.34 23.75
CA ILE A 161 -12.83 13.55 23.01
C ILE A 161 -12.63 14.78 23.90
N THR A 162 -11.90 15.76 23.40
CA THR A 162 -11.53 17.01 24.08
C THR A 162 -12.08 18.23 23.35
N ALA A 163 -12.01 19.41 23.97
CA ALA A 163 -12.49 20.66 23.37
C ALA A 163 -11.72 21.09 22.11
N ASP A 164 -10.47 20.63 21.96
CA ASP A 164 -9.60 20.94 20.83
C ASP A 164 -9.79 19.97 19.64
N ASP A 165 -10.61 18.93 19.81
CA ASP A 165 -10.87 17.92 18.78
C ASP A 165 -12.02 18.34 17.85
N VAL A 166 -12.02 17.77 16.64
CA VAL A 166 -13.13 17.86 15.67
C VAL A 166 -13.71 16.47 15.48
N VAL A 167 -15.02 16.32 15.71
CA VAL A 167 -15.75 15.07 15.53
C VAL A 167 -16.36 15.01 14.13
N VAL A 168 -16.07 13.95 13.39
CA VAL A 168 -16.69 13.63 12.10
C VAL A 168 -17.63 12.44 12.31
N ALA A 169 -18.94 12.70 12.33
CA ALA A 169 -19.97 11.71 12.62
C ALA A 169 -20.67 11.25 11.34
N LEU A 170 -20.69 9.94 11.10
CA LEU A 170 -21.30 9.31 9.93
C LEU A 170 -22.60 8.59 10.31
N SER A 171 -23.71 9.04 9.72
CA SER A 171 -24.99 8.33 9.80
C SER A 171 -25.85 8.66 8.58
N ASN A 172 -26.18 7.66 7.76
CA ASN A 172 -27.00 7.89 6.56
C ASN A 172 -28.38 8.47 6.90
N SER A 173 -29.04 7.98 7.96
CA SER A 173 -30.33 8.49 8.41
C SER A 173 -30.22 9.78 9.23
N GLY A 174 -29.07 10.00 9.89
CA GLY A 174 -28.87 11.07 10.87
C GLY A 174 -29.61 10.86 12.19
N GLU A 175 -30.23 9.68 12.38
CA GLU A 175 -31.06 9.31 13.54
C GLU A 175 -30.52 8.07 14.27
N THR A 176 -29.25 7.72 14.07
CA THR A 176 -28.62 6.59 14.78
C THR A 176 -28.60 6.87 16.28
N ALA A 177 -29.34 6.08 17.06
CA ALA A 177 -29.59 6.33 18.48
C ALA A 177 -28.30 6.48 19.31
N GLU A 178 -27.31 5.61 19.08
CA GLU A 178 -26.03 5.63 19.79
C GLU A 178 -25.17 6.86 19.48
N LEU A 179 -25.33 7.44 18.27
CA LEU A 179 -24.69 8.71 17.93
C LEU A 179 -25.46 9.87 18.55
N VAL A 180 -26.77 9.94 18.31
CA VAL A 180 -27.63 11.04 18.77
C VAL A 180 -27.57 11.19 20.30
N SER A 181 -27.45 10.10 21.05
CA SER A 181 -27.35 10.13 22.51
C SER A 181 -26.08 10.84 23.02
N ILE A 182 -24.96 10.75 22.29
CA ILE A 182 -23.68 11.33 22.73
C ILE A 182 -23.47 12.78 22.24
N LEU A 183 -24.15 13.22 21.17
CA LEU A 183 -23.93 14.54 20.57
C LEU A 183 -24.07 15.71 21.55
N PRO A 184 -25.08 15.77 22.45
CA PRO A 184 -25.19 16.88 23.38
C PRO A 184 -23.99 17.00 24.34
N LEU A 185 -23.37 15.87 24.69
CA LEU A 185 -22.17 15.88 25.52
C LEU A 185 -20.96 16.33 24.71
N VAL A 186 -20.81 15.85 23.46
CA VAL A 186 -19.75 16.30 22.54
C VAL A 186 -19.76 17.83 22.39
N LYS A 187 -20.95 18.42 22.15
CA LYS A 187 -21.07 19.89 22.04
C LYS A 187 -20.75 20.61 23.36
N ARG A 188 -21.15 20.04 24.51
CA ARG A 188 -20.82 20.62 25.83
C ARG A 188 -19.32 20.55 26.15
N THR A 189 -18.61 19.53 25.68
CA THR A 189 -17.16 19.44 25.78
C THR A 189 -16.47 20.55 24.98
N GLY A 190 -17.14 21.11 23.98
CA GLY A 190 -16.63 22.20 23.13
C GLY A 190 -16.04 21.73 21.80
N ALA A 191 -15.98 20.41 21.58
CA ALA A 191 -15.55 19.83 20.31
C ALA A 191 -16.47 20.26 19.17
N LYS A 192 -15.88 20.55 18.01
CA LYS A 192 -16.64 20.86 16.79
C LYS A 192 -17.20 19.59 16.17
N LEU A 193 -18.37 19.69 15.53
CA LEU A 193 -19.07 18.55 14.95
C LEU A 193 -19.33 18.77 13.46
N ILE A 194 -18.75 17.88 12.64
CA ILE A 194 -19.06 17.73 11.22
C ILE A 194 -19.93 16.49 11.05
N ALA A 195 -21.11 16.65 10.45
CA ALA A 195 -22.02 15.55 10.17
C ALA A 195 -21.98 15.14 8.70
N LEU A 196 -21.76 13.85 8.42
CA LEU A 196 -21.94 13.25 7.10
C LEU A 196 -23.25 12.46 7.14
N THR A 197 -24.30 13.02 6.54
CA THR A 197 -25.63 12.42 6.52
C THR A 197 -26.40 12.80 5.26
N GLY A 198 -27.30 11.92 4.81
CA GLY A 198 -28.14 12.15 3.63
C GLY A 198 -29.49 12.79 3.94
N ASN A 199 -29.69 13.28 5.17
CA ASN A 199 -30.92 13.93 5.62
C ASN A 199 -30.60 15.19 6.42
N ASP A 200 -30.74 16.35 5.79
CA ASP A 200 -30.53 17.69 6.36
C ASP A 200 -31.48 18.01 7.53
N ALA A 201 -32.68 17.42 7.54
CA ALA A 201 -33.65 17.58 8.60
C ALA A 201 -33.39 16.69 9.83
N SER A 202 -32.36 15.84 9.80
CA SER A 202 -32.06 14.89 10.86
C SER A 202 -31.53 15.55 12.15
N SER A 203 -31.65 14.83 13.27
CA SER A 203 -31.09 15.22 14.56
C SER A 203 -29.58 15.47 14.47
N LEU A 204 -28.84 14.61 13.76
CA LEU A 204 -27.40 14.76 13.57
C LEU A 204 -27.06 16.03 12.78
N ALA A 205 -27.73 16.29 11.65
CA ALA A 205 -27.48 17.48 10.84
C ALA A 205 -27.77 18.77 11.61
N LYS A 206 -28.90 18.83 12.32
CA LYS A 206 -29.31 20.00 13.13
C LYS A 206 -28.37 20.31 14.29
N LEU A 207 -27.71 19.29 14.84
CA LEU A 207 -26.76 19.46 15.94
C LEU A 207 -25.34 19.75 15.47
N ALA A 208 -25.01 19.51 14.21
CA ALA A 208 -23.69 19.74 13.67
C ALA A 208 -23.34 21.24 13.63
N ASP A 209 -22.05 21.55 13.68
CA ASP A 209 -21.56 22.88 13.31
C ASP A 209 -21.49 23.00 11.78
N VAL A 210 -21.18 21.90 11.07
CA VAL A 210 -21.25 21.79 9.60
C VAL A 210 -21.88 20.46 9.20
N HIS A 211 -22.85 20.51 8.30
CA HIS A 211 -23.45 19.33 7.66
C HIS A 211 -22.92 19.19 6.24
N LEU A 212 -22.43 18.00 5.92
CA LEU A 212 -22.08 17.61 4.55
C LEU A 212 -23.11 16.62 4.05
N ASP A 213 -23.78 17.00 2.96
CA ASP A 213 -24.80 16.17 2.35
C ASP A 213 -24.19 14.95 1.64
N ALA A 214 -24.57 13.77 2.12
CA ALA A 214 -24.21 12.49 1.53
C ALA A 214 -25.46 11.74 1.03
N HIS A 215 -26.50 12.48 0.61
CA HIS A 215 -27.77 11.91 0.17
C HIS A 215 -27.61 10.95 -1.01
N VAL A 216 -28.25 9.79 -0.89
CA VAL A 216 -28.30 8.78 -1.93
C VAL A 216 -29.75 8.39 -2.18
N GLU A 217 -30.21 8.60 -3.42
CA GLU A 217 -31.60 8.32 -3.83
C GLU A 217 -31.91 6.82 -3.79
N LYS A 218 -30.90 5.97 -4.08
CA LYS A 218 -31.10 4.54 -4.29
C LYS A 218 -29.90 3.70 -3.86
N GLU A 219 -30.17 2.66 -3.07
CA GLU A 219 -29.22 1.59 -2.81
C GLU A 219 -29.24 0.56 -3.94
N ALA A 220 -28.10 -0.09 -4.15
CA ALA A 220 -27.98 -1.19 -5.12
C ALA A 220 -28.64 -2.48 -4.61
N CYS A 221 -28.90 -2.57 -3.30
CA CYS A 221 -29.73 -3.62 -2.72
C CYS A 221 -31.17 -3.53 -3.26
N PRO A 222 -31.75 -4.60 -3.86
CA PRO A 222 -33.10 -4.55 -4.41
C PRO A 222 -34.19 -4.18 -3.40
N LEU A 223 -33.96 -4.45 -2.11
CA LEU A 223 -34.89 -4.10 -1.02
C LEU A 223 -34.63 -2.70 -0.45
N ASN A 224 -33.59 -2.01 -0.91
CA ASN A 224 -33.13 -0.73 -0.38
C ASN A 224 -32.78 -0.75 1.13
N LEU A 225 -32.48 -1.95 1.67
CA LEU A 225 -32.24 -2.15 3.11
C LEU A 225 -30.75 -2.19 3.47
N ALA A 226 -29.94 -2.80 2.61
CA ALA A 226 -28.51 -2.93 2.86
C ALA A 226 -27.78 -1.71 2.30
N PRO A 227 -27.04 -0.95 3.13
CA PRO A 227 -26.22 0.15 2.63
C PRO A 227 -25.18 -0.39 1.64
N THR A 228 -25.16 0.20 0.44
CA THR A 228 -24.16 -0.04 -0.60
C THR A 228 -23.70 1.31 -1.16
N ALA A 229 -24.61 2.05 -1.79
CA ALA A 229 -24.31 3.32 -2.41
C ALA A 229 -24.13 4.42 -1.36
N SER A 230 -24.91 4.42 -0.27
CA SER A 230 -24.69 5.37 0.85
C SER A 230 -23.32 5.20 1.50
N THR A 231 -22.85 3.96 1.68
CA THR A 231 -21.51 3.71 2.25
C THR A 231 -20.40 4.10 1.29
N THR A 232 -20.58 3.86 -0.01
CA THR A 232 -19.61 4.24 -1.05
C THR A 232 -19.54 5.77 -1.20
N ALA A 233 -20.68 6.45 -1.17
CA ALA A 233 -20.76 7.91 -1.22
C ALA A 233 -20.09 8.56 0.01
N ALA A 234 -20.38 8.08 1.22
CA ALA A 234 -19.74 8.59 2.43
C ALA A 234 -18.23 8.35 2.45
N LEU A 235 -17.77 7.21 1.93
CA LEU A 235 -16.34 6.93 1.77
C LEU A 235 -15.69 7.91 0.79
N ALA A 236 -16.28 8.10 -0.39
CA ALA A 236 -15.75 8.99 -1.41
C ALA A 236 -15.70 10.46 -0.94
N LEU A 237 -16.75 10.93 -0.25
CA LEU A 237 -16.80 12.27 0.33
C LEU A 237 -15.74 12.47 1.43
N GLY A 238 -15.58 11.48 2.31
CA GLY A 238 -14.54 11.52 3.33
C GLY A 238 -13.12 11.47 2.75
N ASP A 239 -12.90 10.71 1.68
CA ASP A 239 -11.63 10.69 0.95
C ASP A 239 -11.36 12.04 0.28
N ALA A 240 -12.39 12.69 -0.29
CA ALA A 240 -12.27 14.04 -0.82
C ALA A 240 -11.85 15.05 0.25
N LEU A 241 -12.46 15.03 1.45
CA LEU A 241 -12.02 15.85 2.58
C LEU A 241 -10.56 15.59 2.94
N ALA A 242 -10.15 14.32 3.04
CA ALA A 242 -8.79 13.96 3.43
C ALA A 242 -7.74 14.40 2.40
N VAL A 243 -8.05 14.28 1.10
CA VAL A 243 -7.15 14.67 0.00
C VAL A 243 -7.04 16.19 -0.11
N VAL A 244 -8.16 16.91 -0.03
CA VAL A 244 -8.12 18.38 -0.06
C VAL A 244 -7.41 18.93 1.18
N LEU A 245 -7.60 18.31 2.35
CA LEU A 245 -6.89 18.67 3.58
C LEU A 245 -5.38 18.38 3.49
N LEU A 246 -4.99 17.27 2.87
CA LEU A 246 -3.60 16.94 2.56
C LEU A 246 -2.96 18.03 1.70
N GLU A 247 -3.64 18.45 0.64
CA GLU A 247 -3.14 19.48 -0.28
C GLU A 247 -3.06 20.85 0.40
N ALA A 248 -4.09 21.23 1.14
CA ALA A 248 -4.12 22.50 1.89
C ALA A 248 -3.01 22.60 2.95
N ARG A 249 -2.57 21.47 3.52
CA ARG A 249 -1.45 21.40 4.47
C ARG A 249 -0.08 21.35 3.80
N GLY A 250 -0.01 21.24 2.47
CA GLY A 250 1.24 21.05 1.73
C GLY A 250 1.95 19.74 2.07
N PHE A 251 1.20 18.72 2.48
CA PHE A 251 1.75 17.44 2.92
C PHE A 251 2.40 16.71 1.74
N GLY A 252 3.71 16.49 1.84
CA GLY A 252 4.53 16.01 0.73
C GLY A 252 4.91 14.53 0.82
N ALA A 253 5.74 14.09 -0.13
CA ALA A 253 6.26 12.73 -0.18
C ALA A 253 7.05 12.37 1.09
N ASP A 254 7.84 13.31 1.63
CA ASP A 254 8.64 13.09 2.85
C ASP A 254 7.75 12.89 4.09
N ASP A 255 6.68 13.66 4.22
CA ASP A 255 5.69 13.48 5.29
C ASP A 255 4.99 12.12 5.16
N PHE A 256 4.61 11.75 3.93
CA PHE A 256 4.01 10.44 3.66
C PHE A 256 4.96 9.31 4.07
N ALA A 257 6.25 9.45 3.75
CA ALA A 257 7.25 8.45 4.06
C ALA A 257 7.46 8.30 5.58
N ARG A 258 7.49 9.42 6.33
CA ARG A 258 7.55 9.41 7.80
C ARG A 258 6.35 8.73 8.44
N SER A 259 5.16 8.87 7.85
CA SER A 259 3.94 8.21 8.31
C SER A 259 3.87 6.73 7.91
N HIS A 260 4.74 6.26 7.00
CA HIS A 260 4.74 4.89 6.47
C HIS A 260 6.14 4.25 6.40
N PRO A 261 6.92 4.23 7.50
CA PRO A 261 8.32 3.77 7.47
C PRO A 261 8.47 2.30 7.09
N GLY A 262 7.46 1.46 7.35
CA GLY A 262 7.46 0.04 7.00
C GLY A 262 7.04 -0.27 5.56
N GLY A 263 6.47 0.70 4.85
CA GLY A 263 5.93 0.53 3.50
C GLY A 263 7.01 0.57 2.41
N ALA A 264 6.73 -0.01 1.24
CA ALA A 264 7.63 0.09 0.09
C ALA A 264 7.84 1.55 -0.34
N LEU A 265 6.80 2.37 -0.30
CA LEU A 265 6.88 3.79 -0.65
C LEU A 265 7.72 4.60 0.35
N GLY A 266 7.52 4.38 1.66
CA GLY A 266 8.31 5.06 2.69
C GLY A 266 9.80 4.72 2.62
N ARG A 267 10.15 3.45 2.37
CA ARG A 267 11.54 3.05 2.11
C ARG A 267 12.11 3.72 0.86
N ARG A 268 11.38 3.71 -0.26
CA ARG A 268 11.85 4.35 -1.50
C ARG A 268 12.15 5.85 -1.33
N LEU A 269 11.39 6.53 -0.48
CA LEU A 269 11.50 7.97 -0.25
C LEU A 269 12.50 8.36 0.85
N LEU A 270 12.95 7.42 1.69
CA LEU A 270 13.82 7.72 2.84
C LEU A 270 15.19 7.04 2.77
N THR A 271 15.40 6.06 1.89
CA THR A 271 16.68 5.36 1.76
C THR A 271 17.64 6.20 0.92
N PHE A 272 18.76 6.62 1.53
CA PHE A 272 19.84 7.31 0.84
C PHE A 272 20.83 6.33 0.21
N VAL A 273 21.63 6.81 -0.75
CA VAL A 273 22.71 6.03 -1.36
C VAL A 273 23.70 5.52 -0.31
N ARG A 274 24.05 6.35 0.69
CA ARG A 274 24.92 5.96 1.80
C ARG A 274 24.39 4.78 2.63
N ASP A 275 23.08 4.55 2.63
CA ASP A 275 22.45 3.47 3.39
C ASP A 275 22.51 2.11 2.67
N VAL A 276 22.83 2.12 1.37
CA VAL A 276 22.83 0.93 0.50
C VAL A 276 24.18 0.65 -0.17
N MET A 277 25.04 1.66 -0.29
CA MET A 277 26.35 1.51 -0.93
C MET A 277 27.29 0.65 -0.11
N ARG A 278 28.22 -0.03 -0.80
CA ARG A 278 29.39 -0.63 -0.18
C ARG A 278 30.42 0.44 0.13
N THR A 279 31.15 0.26 1.23
CA THR A 279 32.13 1.23 1.76
C THR A 279 33.44 0.54 2.11
N GLY A 280 34.52 1.33 2.20
CA GLY A 280 35.82 0.84 2.68
C GLY A 280 36.40 -0.26 1.80
N ASP A 281 36.83 -1.36 2.42
CA ASP A 281 37.44 -2.51 1.75
C ASP A 281 36.48 -3.25 0.79
N GLN A 282 35.19 -3.00 0.85
CA GLN A 282 34.21 -3.61 -0.06
C GLN A 282 34.07 -2.86 -1.38
N VAL A 283 34.70 -1.68 -1.52
CA VAL A 283 34.69 -0.89 -2.74
C VAL A 283 35.80 -1.38 -3.66
N PRO A 284 35.49 -1.95 -4.84
CA PRO A 284 36.52 -2.35 -5.79
C PRO A 284 37.19 -1.13 -6.39
N SER A 285 38.48 -1.00 -6.14
CA SER A 285 39.30 0.09 -6.68
C SER A 285 40.73 -0.36 -6.95
N VAL A 286 41.31 0.14 -8.03
CA VAL A 286 42.73 -0.05 -8.38
C VAL A 286 43.36 1.28 -8.79
N GLY A 287 44.69 1.37 -8.70
CA GLY A 287 45.43 2.56 -9.15
C GLY A 287 45.51 2.68 -10.68
N GLN A 288 45.83 3.87 -11.18
CA GLN A 288 45.95 4.15 -12.63
C GLN A 288 46.96 3.28 -13.38
N GLU A 289 48.02 2.86 -12.70
CA GLU A 289 49.09 2.04 -13.28
C GLU A 289 48.82 0.53 -13.15
N ALA A 290 47.64 0.14 -12.62
CA ALA A 290 47.28 -1.26 -12.47
C ALA A 290 47.13 -1.95 -13.84
N SER A 291 47.56 -3.20 -13.87
CA SER A 291 47.36 -4.09 -15.01
C SER A 291 45.88 -4.50 -15.15
N LEU A 292 45.49 -4.91 -16.36
CA LEU A 292 44.17 -5.46 -16.60
C LEU A 292 43.89 -6.70 -15.72
N SER A 293 44.91 -7.54 -15.48
CA SER A 293 44.79 -8.72 -14.61
C SER A 293 44.46 -8.35 -13.16
N GLU A 294 45.09 -7.31 -12.62
CA GLU A 294 44.79 -6.82 -11.26
C GLU A 294 43.36 -6.28 -11.17
N ALA A 295 42.90 -5.54 -12.18
CA ALA A 295 41.53 -5.06 -12.25
C ALA A 295 40.51 -6.22 -12.27
N LEU A 296 40.78 -7.28 -13.03
CA LEU A 296 39.91 -8.46 -13.10
C LEU A 296 39.85 -9.26 -11.79
N LEU A 297 41.00 -9.38 -11.11
CA LEU A 297 41.05 -9.99 -9.78
C LEU A 297 40.24 -9.17 -8.77
N GLU A 298 40.34 -7.84 -8.82
CA GLU A 298 39.59 -6.94 -7.94
C GLU A 298 38.07 -7.05 -8.17
N ILE A 299 37.62 -7.04 -9.43
CA ILE A 299 36.20 -7.25 -9.79
C ILE A 299 35.69 -8.58 -9.20
N THR A 300 36.46 -9.65 -9.37
CA THR A 300 36.11 -10.99 -8.89
C THR A 300 36.05 -11.02 -7.36
N ALA A 301 37.01 -10.39 -6.69
CA ALA A 301 37.11 -10.36 -5.23
C ALA A 301 35.94 -9.62 -4.60
N LYS A 302 35.55 -8.46 -5.14
CA LYS A 302 34.50 -7.60 -4.55
C LYS A 302 33.09 -7.91 -5.06
N ARG A 303 32.94 -8.69 -6.14
CA ARG A 303 31.64 -9.17 -6.67
C ARG A 303 30.62 -8.06 -6.94
N LEU A 304 31.08 -6.91 -7.44
CA LEU A 304 30.22 -5.83 -7.94
C LEU A 304 30.12 -5.81 -9.47
N GLY A 305 30.97 -6.56 -10.17
CA GLY A 305 31.05 -6.55 -11.64
C GLY A 305 31.67 -5.27 -12.21
N MET A 306 32.37 -4.49 -11.36
CA MET A 306 33.13 -3.31 -11.73
C MET A 306 34.31 -3.08 -10.78
N THR A 307 35.27 -2.26 -11.21
CA THR A 307 36.28 -1.64 -10.36
C THR A 307 36.50 -0.19 -10.76
N ALA A 308 36.66 0.68 -9.76
CA ALA A 308 37.04 2.07 -9.96
C ALA A 308 38.54 2.17 -10.25
N ILE A 309 38.93 3.07 -11.14
CA ILE A 309 40.31 3.46 -11.32
C ILE A 309 40.48 4.81 -10.62
N VAL A 310 41.39 4.86 -9.65
CA VAL A 310 41.66 6.05 -8.83
C VAL A 310 43.08 6.59 -9.03
N ASP A 311 43.22 7.91 -8.89
CA ASP A 311 44.53 8.56 -8.81
C ASP A 311 45.17 8.45 -7.41
N ASN A 312 46.35 9.05 -7.26
CA ASN A 312 47.09 9.03 -6.00
C ASN A 312 46.39 9.79 -4.87
N ASP A 313 45.44 10.68 -5.21
CA ASP A 313 44.62 11.44 -4.26
C ASP A 313 43.28 10.71 -3.95
N GLY A 314 43.07 9.50 -4.50
CA GLY A 314 41.85 8.72 -4.32
C GLY A 314 40.66 9.19 -5.15
N LYS A 315 40.87 10.05 -6.15
CA LYS A 315 39.82 10.55 -7.03
C LYS A 315 39.57 9.60 -8.18
N VAL A 316 38.29 9.44 -8.53
CA VAL A 316 37.87 8.57 -9.63
C VAL A 316 38.27 9.18 -10.96
N VAL A 317 39.11 8.48 -11.71
CA VAL A 317 39.50 8.84 -13.08
C VAL A 317 38.84 7.95 -14.14
N GLY A 318 38.42 6.74 -13.76
CA GLY A 318 37.78 5.79 -14.66
C GLY A 318 37.01 4.68 -13.96
N ILE A 319 36.30 3.88 -14.76
CA ILE A 319 35.66 2.63 -14.35
C ILE A 319 35.96 1.54 -15.37
N PHE A 320 36.11 0.30 -14.90
CA PHE A 320 36.15 -0.88 -15.75
C PHE A 320 35.15 -1.92 -15.25
N THR A 321 34.34 -2.46 -16.16
CA THR A 321 33.21 -3.37 -15.83
C THR A 321 33.29 -4.70 -16.58
N ASP A 322 32.52 -5.69 -16.13
CA ASP A 322 32.33 -6.96 -16.86
C ASP A 322 31.78 -6.72 -18.29
N GLY A 323 30.96 -5.67 -18.46
CA GLY A 323 30.46 -5.26 -19.76
C GLY A 323 31.57 -4.74 -20.68
N ASP A 324 32.54 -4.02 -20.14
CA ASP A 324 33.72 -3.57 -20.88
C ASP A 324 34.61 -4.75 -21.26
N LEU A 325 34.84 -5.69 -20.33
CA LEU A 325 35.57 -6.93 -20.61
C LEU A 325 34.94 -7.70 -21.76
N ARG A 326 33.61 -7.90 -21.73
CA ARG A 326 32.89 -8.57 -22.81
C ARG A 326 33.08 -7.87 -24.15
N ARG A 327 32.96 -6.53 -24.19
CA ARG A 327 33.19 -5.73 -25.40
C ARG A 327 34.64 -5.81 -25.88
N LEU A 328 35.61 -5.90 -24.96
CA LEU A 328 37.03 -6.02 -25.28
C LEU A 328 37.35 -7.39 -25.90
N LEU A 329 36.75 -8.47 -25.37
CA LEU A 329 36.87 -9.84 -25.89
C LEU A 329 36.39 -9.97 -27.34
N GLU A 330 35.40 -9.17 -27.75
CA GLU A 330 34.92 -9.14 -29.14
C GLU A 330 35.91 -8.46 -30.10
N ARG A 331 36.85 -7.64 -29.60
CA ARG A 331 37.71 -6.76 -30.43
C ARG A 331 39.19 -7.15 -30.46
N THR A 332 39.71 -7.85 -29.44
CA THR A 332 41.16 -8.04 -29.29
C THR A 332 41.50 -9.42 -28.72
N LEU A 333 42.55 -10.06 -29.26
CA LEU A 333 42.96 -11.43 -28.92
C LEU A 333 44.11 -11.50 -27.89
N ASP A 334 44.84 -10.40 -27.63
CA ASP A 334 45.93 -10.39 -26.65
C ASP A 334 45.73 -9.31 -25.57
N PHE A 335 45.51 -9.77 -24.35
CA PHE A 335 45.17 -8.95 -23.17
C PHE A 335 46.40 -8.53 -22.37
N ARG A 336 47.58 -9.12 -22.66
CA ARG A 336 48.78 -9.00 -21.81
C ARG A 336 49.49 -7.66 -21.95
N THR A 337 49.25 -6.92 -23.02
CA THR A 337 49.93 -5.66 -23.32
C THR A 337 49.03 -4.43 -23.17
N LEU A 338 47.73 -4.63 -22.91
CA LEU A 338 46.77 -3.54 -22.80
C LEU A 338 46.86 -2.87 -21.43
N LYS A 339 46.97 -1.54 -21.44
CA LYS A 339 46.88 -0.75 -20.23
C LYS A 339 45.43 -0.53 -19.84
N LEU A 340 45.15 -0.53 -18.54
CA LEU A 340 43.79 -0.30 -18.05
C LEU A 340 43.24 1.07 -18.49
N THR A 341 44.11 2.08 -18.58
CA THR A 341 43.80 3.43 -19.06
C THR A 341 43.36 3.48 -20.53
N GLU A 342 43.68 2.46 -21.34
CA GLU A 342 43.30 2.38 -22.75
C GLU A 342 41.92 1.73 -22.95
N VAL A 343 41.43 0.98 -21.96
CA VAL A 343 40.19 0.19 -22.05
C VAL A 343 39.11 0.61 -21.04
N MET A 344 39.45 1.45 -20.06
CA MET A 344 38.49 1.96 -19.08
C MET A 344 37.53 2.99 -19.69
N THR A 345 36.34 3.10 -19.10
CA THR A 345 35.47 4.24 -19.37
C THR A 345 35.96 5.44 -18.56
N ILE A 346 36.43 6.47 -19.26
CA ILE A 346 36.91 7.74 -18.68
C ILE A 346 35.72 8.57 -18.21
N LYS A 347 35.85 9.23 -17.04
CA LYS A 347 34.78 10.06 -16.42
C LYS A 347 33.45 9.28 -16.28
N PRO A 348 33.42 8.22 -15.46
CA PRO A 348 32.21 7.45 -15.23
C PRO A 348 31.08 8.30 -14.68
N ARG A 349 29.85 7.81 -14.82
CA ARG A 349 28.72 8.36 -14.08
C ARG A 349 28.90 8.03 -12.61
N THR A 350 28.70 9.03 -11.76
CA THR A 350 28.78 8.90 -10.31
C THR A 350 27.55 9.56 -9.66
N ILE A 351 27.33 9.25 -8.39
CA ILE A 351 26.29 9.87 -7.57
C ILE A 351 26.85 10.23 -6.20
N GLY A 352 26.27 11.21 -5.52
CA GLY A 352 26.64 11.54 -4.15
C GLY A 352 26.01 10.60 -3.11
N PRO A 353 26.63 10.45 -1.93
CA PRO A 353 26.12 9.58 -0.85
C PRO A 353 24.78 10.08 -0.26
N ASP A 354 24.50 11.37 -0.37
CA ASP A 354 23.32 12.03 0.20
C ASP A 354 22.14 12.11 -0.76
N HIS A 355 22.25 11.53 -1.95
CA HIS A 355 21.13 11.36 -2.87
C HIS A 355 20.25 10.19 -2.43
N LEU A 356 18.98 10.19 -2.88
CA LEU A 356 18.08 9.06 -2.65
C LEU A 356 18.51 7.85 -3.48
N ALA A 357 18.39 6.64 -2.92
CA ALA A 357 18.65 5.40 -3.63
C ALA A 357 17.73 5.24 -4.86
N ALA A 358 16.53 5.82 -4.82
CA ALA A 358 15.63 5.88 -5.97
C ALA A 358 16.21 6.69 -7.14
N GLU A 359 16.94 7.77 -6.87
CA GLU A 359 17.63 8.55 -7.91
C GLU A 359 18.79 7.75 -8.52
N ALA A 360 19.48 6.94 -7.72
CA ALA A 360 20.50 6.02 -8.23
C ALA A 360 19.89 4.99 -9.19
N ALA A 361 18.73 4.42 -8.84
CA ALA A 361 17.99 3.49 -9.70
C ALA A 361 17.58 4.15 -11.03
N GLU A 362 17.05 5.38 -10.97
CA GLU A 362 16.66 6.14 -12.16
C GLU A 362 17.86 6.45 -13.06
N LEU A 363 19.00 6.84 -12.47
CA LEU A 363 20.23 7.09 -13.21
C LEU A 363 20.74 5.82 -13.90
N MET A 364 20.67 4.67 -13.22
CA MET A 364 21.01 3.36 -13.76
C MET A 364 20.12 2.99 -14.95
N GLU A 365 18.81 3.12 -14.80
CA GLU A 365 17.83 2.83 -15.86
C GLU A 365 18.01 3.75 -17.07
N ARG A 366 18.08 5.07 -16.84
CA ARG A 366 18.22 6.09 -17.88
C ARG A 366 19.45 5.87 -18.76
N HIS A 367 20.54 5.38 -18.17
CA HIS A 367 21.80 5.17 -18.87
C HIS A 367 22.07 3.70 -19.23
N GLY A 368 21.18 2.77 -18.89
CA GLY A 368 21.36 1.34 -19.13
C GLY A 368 22.61 0.75 -18.44
N ILE A 369 22.97 1.27 -17.26
CA ILE A 369 24.09 0.79 -16.45
C ILE A 369 23.59 0.05 -15.21
N THR A 370 24.31 -0.96 -14.74
CA THR A 370 23.91 -1.76 -13.57
C THR A 370 24.77 -1.54 -12.34
N GLN A 371 25.84 -0.75 -12.46
CA GLN A 371 26.75 -0.38 -11.38
C GLN A 371 27.02 1.12 -11.38
N LEU A 372 27.25 1.69 -10.20
CA LEU A 372 27.45 3.12 -10.03
C LEU A 372 28.46 3.39 -8.91
N LEU A 373 29.40 4.30 -9.18
CA LEU A 373 30.37 4.77 -8.19
C LEU A 373 29.75 5.92 -7.39
N VAL A 374 30.03 5.93 -6.09
CA VAL A 374 29.60 6.99 -5.18
C VAL A 374 30.80 7.87 -4.86
N THR A 375 30.69 9.17 -5.16
CA THR A 375 31.78 10.13 -5.00
C THR A 375 31.35 11.37 -4.24
N LEU A 376 32.28 11.99 -3.52
CA LEU A 376 32.11 13.36 -3.03
C LEU A 376 32.15 14.38 -4.19
N PRO A 377 31.72 15.64 -3.96
CA PRO A 377 31.76 16.69 -4.97
C PRO A 377 33.15 16.96 -5.57
N ASP A 378 34.22 16.64 -4.85
CA ASP A 378 35.61 16.80 -5.30
C ASP A 378 36.14 15.63 -6.15
N GLY A 379 35.31 14.60 -6.38
CA GLY A 379 35.65 13.39 -7.14
C GLY A 379 36.22 12.24 -6.31
N THR A 380 36.37 12.41 -5.00
CA THR A 380 36.89 11.37 -4.09
C THR A 380 35.93 10.19 -4.02
N LEU A 381 36.43 8.97 -4.21
CA LEU A 381 35.64 7.75 -4.12
C LEU A 381 35.21 7.47 -2.67
N GLN A 382 33.91 7.35 -2.43
CA GLN A 382 33.33 7.02 -1.12
C GLN A 382 32.70 5.64 -1.07
N GLY A 383 32.17 5.17 -2.19
CA GLY A 383 31.43 3.92 -2.22
C GLY A 383 31.13 3.43 -3.63
N ALA A 384 30.45 2.30 -3.68
CA ALA A 384 30.01 1.67 -4.91
C ALA A 384 28.72 0.89 -4.66
N LEU A 385 27.82 0.85 -5.63
CA LEU A 385 26.64 0.01 -5.60
C LEU A 385 26.31 -0.58 -6.97
N ASN A 386 25.53 -1.66 -6.95
CA ASN A 386 24.88 -2.19 -8.14
C ASN A 386 23.37 -2.32 -7.94
N VAL A 387 22.67 -2.71 -9.01
CA VAL A 387 21.22 -2.89 -8.97
C VAL A 387 20.76 -3.92 -7.93
N HIS A 388 21.58 -4.92 -7.61
CA HIS A 388 21.25 -5.93 -6.59
C HIS A 388 21.26 -5.36 -5.18
N ASP A 389 22.16 -4.41 -4.89
CA ASP A 389 22.18 -3.71 -3.60
C ASP A 389 20.87 -2.90 -3.44
N LEU A 390 20.36 -2.29 -4.53
CA LEU A 390 19.06 -1.60 -4.54
C LEU A 390 17.86 -2.54 -4.36
N PHE A 391 17.87 -3.71 -5.01
CA PHE A 391 16.85 -4.75 -4.80
C PHE A 391 16.84 -5.29 -3.37
N ALA A 392 18.03 -5.55 -2.80
CA ALA A 392 18.16 -6.01 -1.42
C ALA A 392 17.59 -5.00 -0.43
N ALA A 393 17.80 -3.70 -0.70
CA ALA A 393 17.22 -2.60 0.06
C ALA A 393 15.73 -2.33 -0.22
N LYS A 394 15.10 -3.08 -1.14
CA LYS A 394 13.70 -2.92 -1.56
C LYS A 394 13.38 -1.51 -2.07
N VAL A 395 14.35 -0.90 -2.75
CA VAL A 395 14.20 0.42 -3.38
C VAL A 395 13.51 0.30 -4.75
N VAL A 396 13.78 -0.81 -5.46
CA VAL A 396 13.26 -1.14 -6.80
C VAL A 396 12.56 -2.50 -6.79
#